data_AF-A0A9K3MZX9-F1
#
_entry.id   AF-A0A9K3MZX9-F1
#
_cell.length_a   1.000
_cell.length_b   1.000
_cell.length_c   1.000
_cell.angle_alpha   90.00
_cell.angle_beta   90.00
_cell.angle_gamma   90.00
#
_symmetry.space_group_name_H-M   'P 1'
#
loop_
_entity.id
_entity.type
_entity.pdbx_description
1 polymer ?
#
loop_
_entity_poly.entity_id
_entity_poly.type
_entity_poly.pdbx_seq_one_letter_code
_entity_poly.pdbx_strand_id
1 'polypeptide(L)'
;MHRERASWEKYRERLSAEAKEFEQMKIKFQEEKAFFDKEKRSEEWGREGLKSKLQASEELLAKERKEWLLACENDNKKMFATRTKITNLEAEIVSKNRDLASKDVEIAELKRRLFEAYEKNESLQIDLAAEKVKADTAEEARKAAEEARQISTLALNMAPTLYSEAQSIVDTLISEEALDQAVAELTDATRAVGHRGGYLECAQHVEEVLHQHFGTRHYFVTDQANEMLAQAEEVFDHLSLPVMELVTNALKHDDYVA
;
A
#
# COMPACT_ATOMS: atom_id res chain seq x y z
N MET A 1 -146.67 39.35 80.61
CA MET A 1 -146.74 40.25 79.43
C MET A 1 -145.51 41.13 79.22
N HIS A 2 -145.20 42.16 80.04
CA HIS A 2 -144.02 43.03 79.75
C HIS A 2 -142.65 42.31 79.83
N ARG A 3 -142.46 41.39 80.80
CA ARG A 3 -141.20 40.63 80.95
C ARG A 3 -140.95 39.65 79.79
N GLU A 4 -142.01 39.02 79.29
CA GLU A 4 -141.93 38.07 78.16
C GLU A 4 -141.61 38.79 76.84
N ARG A 5 -142.19 39.97 76.61
CA ARG A 5 -141.84 40.79 75.44
C ARG A 5 -140.36 41.19 75.45
N ALA A 6 -139.84 41.61 76.60
CA ALA A 6 -138.42 41.95 76.75
C ALA A 6 -137.47 40.74 76.56
N SER A 7 -137.86 39.53 76.98
CA SER A 7 -137.07 38.32 76.70
C SER A 7 -137.09 37.93 75.22
N TRP A 8 -138.24 38.09 74.54
CA TRP A 8 -138.36 37.83 73.11
C TRP A 8 -137.58 38.83 72.26
N GLU A 9 -137.54 40.10 72.67
CA GLU A 9 -136.77 41.15 72.01
C GLU A 9 -135.27 40.88 72.11
N LYS A 10 -134.78 40.52 73.31
CA LYS A 10 -133.38 40.09 73.52
C LYS A 10 -133.00 38.85 72.71
N TYR A 11 -133.93 37.89 72.57
CA TYR A 11 -133.72 36.70 71.75
C TYR A 11 -133.64 37.06 70.26
N ARG A 12 -134.54 37.92 69.77
CA ARG A 12 -134.53 38.42 68.39
C ARG A 12 -133.27 39.21 68.06
N GLU A 13 -132.81 40.06 68.98
CA GLU A 13 -131.55 40.80 68.83
C GLU A 13 -130.35 39.85 68.75
N ARG A 14 -130.31 38.82 69.60
CA ARG A 14 -129.26 37.80 69.57
C ARG A 14 -129.26 37.03 68.24
N LEU A 15 -130.42 36.54 67.80
CA LEU A 15 -130.53 35.87 66.51
C LEU A 15 -130.15 36.78 65.34
N SER A 16 -130.50 38.07 65.40
CA SER A 16 -130.08 39.03 64.39
C SER A 16 -128.58 39.31 64.41
N ALA A 17 -127.94 39.31 65.59
CA ALA A 17 -126.49 39.45 65.72
C ALA A 17 -125.78 38.20 65.18
N GLU A 18 -126.23 37.01 65.58
CA GLU A 18 -125.72 35.72 65.08
C GLU A 18 -125.87 35.60 63.56
N ALA A 19 -126.99 36.03 62.98
CA ALA A 19 -127.18 36.05 61.52
C ALA A 19 -126.21 37.00 60.81
N LYS A 20 -125.93 38.18 61.41
CA LYS A 20 -124.94 39.12 60.87
C LYS A 20 -123.52 38.57 60.98
N GLU A 21 -123.18 37.93 62.10
CA GLU A 21 -121.88 37.28 62.31
C GLU A 21 -121.68 36.13 61.34
N PHE A 22 -122.71 35.30 61.11
CA PHE A 22 -122.67 34.23 60.13
C PHE A 22 -122.44 34.76 58.71
N GLU A 23 -123.15 35.82 58.31
CA GLU A 23 -122.95 36.41 56.99
C GLU A 23 -121.54 37.03 56.85
N GLN A 24 -121.01 37.65 57.90
CA GLN A 24 -119.63 38.12 57.93
C GLN A 24 -118.61 36.97 57.82
N MET A 25 -118.82 35.87 58.55
CA MET A 25 -117.96 34.68 58.46
C MET A 25 -117.99 34.06 57.06
N LYS A 26 -119.17 34.02 56.43
CA LYS A 26 -119.34 33.53 55.06
C LYS A 26 -118.59 34.40 54.04
N ILE A 27 -118.62 35.72 54.19
CA ILE A 27 -117.84 36.64 53.35
C ILE A 27 -116.34 36.38 53.54
N LYS A 28 -115.85 36.33 54.79
CA LYS A 28 -114.44 36.04 55.09
C LYS A 28 -113.99 34.69 54.52
N PHE A 29 -114.80 33.65 54.65
CA PHE A 29 -114.51 32.34 54.09
C PHE A 29 -114.39 32.38 52.56
N GLN A 30 -115.25 33.15 51.87
CA GLN A 30 -115.14 33.32 50.43
C GLN A 30 -113.87 34.09 50.02
N GLU A 31 -113.48 35.09 50.79
CA GLU A 31 -112.23 35.85 50.58
C GLU A 31 -110.99 34.97 50.79
N GLU A 32 -110.93 34.22 51.89
CA GLU A 32 -109.85 33.27 52.19
C GLU A 32 -109.75 32.18 51.13
N LYS A 33 -110.89 31.65 50.67
CA LYS A 33 -110.94 30.68 49.57
C LYS A 33 -110.35 31.28 48.28
N ALA A 34 -110.74 32.51 47.94
CA ALA A 34 -110.22 33.18 46.74
C ALA A 34 -108.71 33.47 46.84
N PHE A 35 -108.22 33.84 48.03
CA PHE A 35 -106.80 34.02 48.29
C PHE A 35 -106.03 32.71 48.13
N PHE A 36 -106.52 31.62 48.74
CA PHE A 36 -105.92 30.29 48.63
C PHE A 36 -105.85 29.80 47.18
N ASP A 37 -106.93 29.97 46.41
CA ASP A 37 -106.95 29.59 44.99
C ASP A 37 -105.97 30.42 44.13
N LYS A 38 -105.65 31.65 44.55
CA LYS A 38 -104.64 32.49 43.90
C LYS A 38 -103.23 32.04 44.25
N GLU A 39 -102.97 31.76 45.52
CA GLU A 39 -101.68 31.25 46.01
C GLU A 39 -101.35 29.90 45.38
N LYS A 40 -102.31 28.97 45.37
CA LYS A 40 -102.19 27.66 44.70
C LYS A 40 -101.79 27.79 43.23
N ARG A 41 -102.44 28.69 42.49
CA ARG A 41 -102.09 28.95 41.07
C ARG A 41 -100.68 29.53 40.92
N SER A 42 -100.26 30.39 41.83
CA SER A 42 -98.89 30.93 41.85
C SER A 42 -97.86 29.83 42.11
N GLU A 43 -98.13 28.91 43.04
CA GLU A 43 -97.26 27.77 43.30
C GLU A 43 -97.18 26.82 42.10
N GLU A 44 -98.32 26.49 41.49
CA GLU A 44 -98.38 25.65 40.28
C GLU A 44 -97.57 26.27 39.14
N TRP A 45 -97.70 27.59 38.92
CA TRP A 45 -96.91 28.30 37.92
C TRP A 45 -95.41 28.30 38.24
N GLY A 46 -95.05 28.47 39.52
CA GLY A 46 -93.66 28.36 39.98
C GLY A 46 -93.07 26.97 39.75
N ARG A 47 -93.83 25.91 40.07
CA ARG A 47 -93.43 24.51 39.83
C ARG A 47 -93.24 24.23 38.34
N GLU A 48 -94.17 24.66 37.49
CA GLU A 48 -94.08 24.46 36.05
C GLU A 48 -92.90 25.25 35.44
N GLY A 49 -92.64 26.45 35.94
CA GLY A 49 -91.48 27.26 35.56
C GLY A 49 -90.15 26.59 35.91
N LEU A 50 -90.04 25.99 37.10
CA LEU A 50 -88.85 25.23 37.50
C LEU A 50 -88.69 23.94 36.69
N LYS A 51 -89.79 23.23 36.43
CA LYS A 51 -89.80 22.02 35.61
C LYS A 51 -89.35 22.32 34.17
N SER A 52 -89.87 23.38 33.56
CA SER A 52 -89.44 23.83 32.22
C SER A 52 -87.95 24.16 32.18
N LYS A 53 -87.42 24.84 33.20
CA LYS A 53 -85.98 25.15 33.30
C LYS A 53 -85.13 23.88 33.44
N LEU A 54 -85.59 22.92 34.24
CA LEU A 54 -84.91 21.64 34.40
C LEU A 54 -84.83 20.89 33.08
N GLN A 55 -85.96 20.76 32.37
CA GLN A 55 -86.02 20.12 31.06
C GLN A 55 -85.09 20.79 30.03
N ALA A 56 -85.09 22.13 29.96
CA ALA A 56 -84.18 22.86 29.08
C ALA A 56 -82.70 22.58 29.39
N SER A 57 -82.34 22.49 30.69
CA SER A 57 -80.98 22.13 31.09
C SER A 57 -80.64 20.68 30.75
N GLU A 58 -81.58 19.75 30.90
CA GLU A 58 -81.40 18.34 30.54
C GLU A 58 -81.19 18.17 29.04
N GLU A 59 -81.95 18.89 28.21
CA GLU A 59 -81.79 18.90 26.75
C GLU A 59 -80.44 19.45 26.32
N LEU A 60 -79.97 20.54 26.93
CA LEU A 60 -78.64 21.10 26.67
C LEU A 60 -77.54 20.11 27.04
N LEU A 61 -77.62 19.51 28.23
CA LEU A 61 -76.64 18.49 28.66
C LEU A 61 -76.67 17.25 27.75
N ALA A 62 -77.85 16.84 27.28
CA ALA A 62 -77.97 15.74 26.34
C ALA A 62 -77.32 16.09 24.99
N LYS A 63 -77.43 17.34 24.52
CA LYS A 63 -76.77 17.82 23.31
C LYS A 63 -75.25 17.87 23.48
N GLU A 64 -74.75 18.47 24.55
CA GLU A 64 -73.31 18.56 24.82
C GLU A 64 -72.67 17.16 24.95
N ARG A 65 -73.34 16.22 25.63
CA ARG A 65 -72.88 14.83 25.73
C ARG A 65 -72.75 14.17 24.35
N LYS A 66 -73.72 14.39 23.45
CA LYS A 66 -73.66 13.86 22.08
C LYS A 66 -72.51 14.47 21.29
N GLU A 67 -72.33 15.79 21.36
CA GLU A 67 -71.25 16.50 20.68
C GLU A 67 -69.88 16.04 21.19
N TRP A 68 -69.73 15.87 22.50
CA TRP A 68 -68.51 15.38 23.12
C TRP A 68 -68.18 13.94 22.69
N LEU A 69 -69.17 13.05 22.64
CA LEU A 69 -68.99 11.67 22.15
C LEU A 69 -68.53 11.66 20.68
N LEU A 70 -69.13 12.48 19.83
CA LEU A 70 -68.75 12.58 18.42
C LEU A 70 -67.33 13.13 18.26
N ALA A 71 -66.94 14.14 19.05
CA ALA A 71 -65.57 14.66 19.06
C ALA A 71 -64.57 13.58 19.50
N CYS A 72 -64.87 12.85 20.57
CA CYS A 72 -64.05 11.75 21.06
C CYS A 72 -63.88 10.64 20.02
N GLU A 73 -64.97 10.26 19.32
CA GLU A 73 -64.89 9.26 18.25
C GLU A 73 -63.99 9.72 17.09
N ASN A 74 -64.13 10.99 16.67
CA ASN A 74 -63.32 11.56 15.61
C ASN A 74 -61.83 11.64 15.97
N ASP A 75 -61.52 12.04 17.20
CA ASP A 75 -60.14 12.12 17.66
C ASP A 75 -59.52 10.72 17.84
N ASN A 76 -60.30 9.74 18.31
CA ASN A 76 -59.87 8.34 18.32
C ASN A 76 -59.55 7.85 16.91
N LYS A 77 -60.42 8.11 15.92
CA LYS A 77 -60.17 7.75 14.51
C LYS A 77 -58.87 8.37 13.98
N LYS A 78 -58.64 9.66 14.26
CA LYS A 78 -57.39 10.34 13.88
C LYS A 78 -56.18 9.70 14.55
N MET A 79 -56.26 9.42 15.85
CA MET A 79 -55.18 8.80 16.62
C MET A 79 -54.83 7.41 16.10
N PHE A 80 -55.82 6.59 15.76
CA PHE A 80 -55.57 5.28 15.15
C PHE A 80 -54.94 5.43 13.77
N ALA A 81 -55.42 6.36 12.94
CA ALA A 81 -54.84 6.61 11.63
C ALA A 81 -53.38 7.09 11.71
N THR A 82 -53.05 7.98 12.65
CA THR A 82 -51.66 8.43 12.86
C THR A 82 -50.79 7.31 13.42
N ARG A 83 -51.30 6.52 14.38
CA ARG A 83 -50.59 5.35 14.92
C ARG A 83 -50.23 4.35 13.81
N THR A 84 -51.17 4.02 12.93
CA THR A 84 -50.91 3.13 11.78
C THR A 84 -49.83 3.70 10.86
N LYS A 85 -49.86 5.02 10.57
CA LYS A 85 -48.80 5.67 9.77
C LYS A 85 -47.44 5.58 10.45
N ILE A 86 -47.37 5.82 11.76
CA ILE A 86 -46.13 5.69 12.54
C ILE A 86 -45.59 4.27 12.42
N THR A 87 -46.41 3.25 12.66
CA THR A 87 -45.98 1.85 12.56
C THR A 87 -45.48 1.47 11.16
N ASN A 88 -46.14 1.95 10.11
CA ASN A 88 -45.68 1.72 8.73
C ASN A 88 -44.33 2.40 8.46
N LEU A 89 -44.15 3.65 8.88
CA LEU A 89 -42.89 4.37 8.73
C LEU A 89 -41.76 3.75 9.55
N GLU A 90 -42.06 3.26 10.77
CA GLU A 90 -41.10 2.51 11.60
C GLU A 90 -40.63 1.24 10.86
N ALA A 91 -41.56 0.50 10.23
CA ALA A 91 -41.21 -0.68 9.44
C ALA A 91 -40.33 -0.33 8.21
N GLU A 92 -40.65 0.76 7.50
CA GLU A 92 -39.83 1.24 6.39
C GLU A 92 -38.43 1.66 6.83
N ILE A 93 -38.30 2.33 7.98
CA ILE A 93 -37.00 2.73 8.56
C ILE A 93 -36.17 1.48 8.88
N VAL A 94 -36.76 0.47 9.52
CA VAL A 94 -36.07 -0.79 9.83
C VAL A 94 -35.61 -1.49 8.55
N SER A 95 -36.44 -1.54 7.51
CA SER A 95 -36.06 -2.11 6.23
C SER A 95 -34.89 -1.36 5.58
N LYS A 96 -34.98 -0.02 5.50
CA LYS A 96 -33.92 0.80 4.91
C LYS A 96 -32.62 0.71 5.69
N ASN A 97 -32.67 0.64 7.02
CA ASN A 97 -31.47 0.46 7.86
C ASN A 97 -30.81 -0.90 7.60
N ARG A 98 -31.59 -1.95 7.37
CA ARG A 98 -31.04 -3.26 6.99
C ARG A 98 -30.35 -3.20 5.63
N ASP A 99 -30.94 -2.53 4.64
CA ASP A 99 -30.34 -2.36 3.32
C ASP A 99 -29.05 -1.53 3.38
N LEU A 100 -29.03 -0.46 4.18
CA LEU A 100 -27.84 0.34 4.42
C LEU A 100 -26.73 -0.51 5.07
N ALA A 101 -27.04 -1.27 6.11
CA ALA A 101 -26.06 -2.18 6.73
C ALA A 101 -25.52 -3.21 5.74
N SER A 102 -26.36 -3.75 4.85
CA SER A 102 -25.91 -4.66 3.79
C SER A 102 -24.97 -3.98 2.81
N LYS A 103 -25.25 -2.73 2.42
CA LYS A 103 -24.38 -1.94 1.53
C LYS A 103 -23.05 -1.59 2.20
N ASP A 104 -23.03 -1.32 3.50
CA ASP A 104 -21.79 -1.06 4.24
C ASP A 104 -20.87 -2.28 4.25
N VAL A 105 -21.44 -3.49 4.38
CA VAL A 105 -20.69 -4.75 4.25
C VAL A 105 -20.11 -4.90 2.84
N GLU A 106 -20.91 -4.65 1.79
CA GLU A 106 -20.44 -4.70 0.40
C GLU A 106 -19.31 -3.70 0.14
N ILE A 107 -19.44 -2.46 0.65
CA ILE A 107 -18.39 -1.44 0.56
C ILE A 107 -17.11 -1.91 1.26
N ALA A 108 -17.22 -2.49 2.44
CA ALA A 108 -16.06 -3.01 3.18
C ALA A 108 -15.37 -4.15 2.40
N GLU A 109 -16.15 -5.05 1.79
CA GLU A 109 -15.58 -6.14 0.99
C GLU A 109 -14.94 -5.63 -0.31
N LEU A 110 -15.56 -4.69 -1.00
CA LEU A 110 -14.99 -4.07 -2.21
C LEU A 110 -13.68 -3.34 -1.88
N LYS A 111 -13.62 -2.62 -0.76
CA LYS A 111 -12.38 -1.98 -0.28
C LYS A 111 -11.28 -3.02 -0.01
N ARG A 112 -11.60 -4.15 0.63
CA ARG A 112 -10.65 -5.25 0.85
C ARG A 112 -10.12 -5.80 -0.48
N ARG A 113 -11.02 -6.13 -1.42
CA ARG A 113 -10.63 -6.67 -2.74
C ARG A 113 -9.77 -5.69 -3.52
N LEU A 114 -10.06 -4.39 -3.44
CA LEU A 114 -9.26 -3.35 -4.08
C LEU A 114 -7.85 -3.31 -3.50
N PHE A 115 -7.71 -3.35 -2.17
CA PHE A 115 -6.42 -3.37 -1.51
C PHE A 115 -5.59 -4.62 -1.89
N GLU A 116 -6.19 -5.80 -1.87
CA GLU A 116 -5.54 -7.05 -2.30
C GLU A 116 -5.10 -7.00 -3.78
N ALA A 117 -5.88 -6.35 -4.64
CA ALA A 117 -5.50 -6.16 -6.04
C ALA A 117 -4.32 -5.19 -6.19
N TYR A 118 -4.25 -4.13 -5.37
CA TYR A 118 -3.10 -3.23 -5.33
C TYR A 118 -1.82 -3.94 -4.88
N GLU A 119 -1.87 -4.69 -3.78
CA GLU A 119 -0.70 -5.45 -3.29
C GLU A 119 -0.21 -6.47 -4.33
N LYS A 120 -1.13 -7.18 -5.00
CA LYS A 120 -0.77 -8.10 -6.09
C LYS A 120 -0.15 -7.36 -7.27
N ASN A 121 -0.65 -6.18 -7.63
CA ASN A 121 -0.10 -5.40 -8.72
C ASN A 121 1.33 -4.93 -8.40
N GLU A 122 1.58 -4.46 -7.18
CA GLU A 122 2.90 -4.06 -6.72
C GLU A 122 3.89 -5.23 -6.73
N SER A 123 3.48 -6.40 -6.24
CA SER A 123 4.27 -7.64 -6.32
C SER A 123 4.63 -7.98 -7.77
N LEU A 124 3.66 -7.95 -8.68
CA LEU A 124 3.90 -8.24 -10.10
C LEU A 124 4.82 -7.21 -10.77
N GLN A 125 4.77 -5.93 -10.35
CA GLN A 125 5.71 -4.91 -10.85
C GLN A 125 7.15 -5.20 -10.40
N ILE A 126 7.33 -5.64 -9.15
CA ILE A 126 8.64 -6.05 -8.63
C ILE A 126 9.17 -7.26 -9.41
N ASP A 127 8.34 -8.30 -9.59
CA ASP A 127 8.71 -9.50 -10.34
C ASP A 127 9.09 -9.17 -11.78
N LEU A 128 8.31 -8.31 -12.45
CA LEU A 128 8.61 -7.86 -13.81
C LEU A 128 9.93 -7.07 -13.88
N ALA A 129 10.20 -6.21 -12.90
CA ALA A 129 11.45 -5.45 -12.84
C ALA A 129 12.66 -6.38 -12.63
N ALA A 130 12.54 -7.36 -11.72
CA ALA A 130 13.59 -8.36 -11.49
C ALA A 130 13.87 -9.20 -12.74
N GLU A 131 12.82 -9.60 -13.46
CA GLU A 131 12.97 -10.39 -14.69
C GLU A 131 13.61 -9.57 -15.83
N LYS A 132 13.30 -8.28 -15.93
CA LYS A 132 13.99 -7.37 -16.87
C LYS A 132 15.48 -7.27 -16.55
N VAL A 133 15.86 -7.08 -15.29
CA VAL A 133 17.27 -7.03 -14.88
C VAL A 133 18.00 -8.34 -15.21
N LYS A 134 17.36 -9.50 -15.01
CA LYS A 134 17.94 -10.78 -15.43
C LYS A 134 18.12 -10.88 -16.94
N ALA A 135 17.14 -10.43 -17.72
CA ALA A 135 17.23 -10.44 -19.17
C ALA A 135 18.35 -9.51 -19.67
N ASP A 136 18.46 -8.30 -19.10
CA ASP A 136 19.50 -7.34 -19.43
C ASP A 136 20.90 -7.88 -19.08
N THR A 137 21.08 -8.44 -17.88
CA THR A 137 22.34 -9.05 -17.46
C THR A 137 22.71 -10.29 -18.29
N ALA A 138 21.74 -11.10 -18.70
CA ALA A 138 21.98 -12.24 -19.59
C ALA A 138 22.40 -11.77 -20.99
N GLU A 139 21.82 -10.70 -21.51
CA GLU A 139 22.19 -10.12 -22.80
C GLU A 139 23.60 -9.48 -22.75
N GLU A 140 23.94 -8.77 -21.68
CA GLU A 140 25.29 -8.25 -21.44
C GLU A 140 26.32 -9.38 -21.35
N ALA A 141 26.04 -10.44 -20.58
CA ALA A 141 26.91 -11.61 -20.50
C ALA A 141 27.09 -12.29 -21.86
N ARG A 142 26.03 -12.34 -22.69
CA ARG A 142 26.10 -12.88 -24.06
C ARG A 142 26.99 -12.02 -24.95
N LYS A 143 26.87 -10.69 -24.90
CA LYS A 143 27.74 -9.77 -25.65
C LYS A 143 29.20 -9.93 -25.25
N ALA A 144 29.49 -9.95 -23.94
CA ALA A 144 30.85 -10.15 -23.43
C ALA A 144 31.44 -11.51 -23.86
N ALA A 145 30.62 -12.57 -23.86
CA ALA A 145 31.04 -13.89 -24.34
C ALA A 145 31.33 -13.90 -25.85
N GLU A 146 30.54 -13.18 -26.64
CA GLU A 146 30.74 -13.05 -28.09
C GLU A 146 32.00 -12.22 -28.40
N GLU A 147 32.23 -11.12 -27.70
CA GLU A 147 33.46 -10.32 -27.80
C GLU A 147 34.70 -11.16 -27.45
N ALA A 148 34.67 -11.90 -26.33
CA ALA A 148 35.74 -12.82 -25.96
C ALA A 148 35.99 -13.91 -27.01
N ARG A 149 34.92 -14.42 -27.63
CA ARG A 149 35.00 -15.41 -28.72
C ARG A 149 35.64 -14.81 -29.97
N GLN A 150 35.31 -13.57 -30.33
CA GLN A 150 35.92 -12.87 -31.46
C GLN A 150 37.42 -12.63 -31.23
N ILE A 151 37.81 -12.15 -30.04
CA ILE A 151 39.22 -11.98 -29.65
C ILE A 151 39.96 -13.32 -29.75
N SER A 152 39.40 -14.39 -29.18
CA SER A 152 40.00 -15.73 -29.25
C SER A 152 40.14 -16.24 -30.68
N THR A 153 39.15 -15.98 -31.54
CA THR A 153 39.20 -16.35 -32.96
C THR A 153 40.28 -15.58 -33.71
N LEU A 154 40.42 -14.28 -33.46
CA LEU A 154 41.50 -13.45 -34.02
C LEU A 154 42.88 -14.00 -33.61
N ALA A 155 43.07 -14.28 -32.31
CA ALA A 155 44.31 -14.83 -31.79
C ALA A 155 44.65 -16.20 -32.43
N LEU A 156 43.65 -17.09 -32.58
CA LEU A 156 43.83 -18.38 -33.25
C LEU A 156 44.20 -18.24 -34.73
N ASN A 157 43.63 -17.27 -35.45
CA ASN A 157 43.95 -17.02 -36.85
C ASN A 157 45.36 -16.45 -37.04
N MET A 158 45.88 -15.73 -36.05
CA MET A 158 47.26 -15.19 -36.04
C MET A 158 48.31 -16.21 -35.59
N ALA A 159 47.92 -17.25 -34.84
CA ALA A 159 48.88 -18.23 -34.33
C ALA A 159 49.71 -18.93 -35.43
N PRO A 160 49.15 -19.35 -36.59
CA PRO A 160 49.92 -19.92 -37.67
C PRO A 160 50.94 -18.95 -38.29
N THR A 161 50.57 -17.67 -38.43
CA THR A 161 51.47 -16.66 -39.01
C THR A 161 52.63 -16.38 -38.06
N LEU A 162 52.34 -16.16 -36.77
CA LEU A 162 53.37 -15.99 -35.73
C LEU A 162 54.28 -17.21 -35.63
N TYR A 163 53.73 -18.42 -35.73
CA TYR A 163 54.52 -19.65 -35.72
C TYR A 163 55.44 -19.73 -36.96
N SER A 164 54.94 -19.38 -38.14
CA SER A 164 55.74 -19.37 -39.36
C SER A 164 56.84 -18.30 -39.35
N GLU A 165 56.58 -17.13 -38.77
CA GLU A 165 57.56 -16.06 -38.59
C GLU A 165 58.66 -16.47 -37.61
N ALA A 166 58.28 -17.06 -36.46
CA ALA A 166 59.23 -17.60 -35.50
C ALA A 166 60.08 -18.72 -36.09
N GLN A 167 59.47 -19.63 -36.86
CA GLN A 167 60.21 -20.69 -37.55
C GLN A 167 61.19 -20.13 -38.59
N SER A 168 60.79 -19.12 -39.36
CA SER A 168 61.68 -18.44 -40.32
C SER A 168 62.91 -17.80 -39.66
N ILE A 169 62.71 -17.16 -38.49
CA ILE A 169 63.80 -16.63 -37.67
C ILE A 169 64.77 -17.74 -37.25
N VAL A 170 64.23 -18.87 -36.76
CA VAL A 170 65.03 -20.03 -36.34
C VAL A 170 65.79 -20.65 -37.51
N ASP A 171 65.14 -20.87 -38.64
CA ASP A 171 65.76 -21.44 -39.83
C ASP A 171 66.90 -20.54 -40.35
N THR A 172 66.70 -19.21 -40.31
CA THR A 172 67.73 -18.23 -40.68
C THR A 172 68.95 -18.31 -39.76
N LEU A 173 68.73 -18.39 -38.44
CA LEU A 173 69.80 -18.55 -37.45
C LEU A 173 70.62 -19.82 -37.66
N ILE A 174 69.95 -20.94 -37.90
CA ILE A 174 70.60 -22.25 -38.09
C ILE A 174 71.39 -22.30 -39.41
N SER A 175 70.98 -21.51 -40.42
CA SER A 175 71.64 -21.49 -41.73
C SER A 175 72.82 -20.52 -41.83
N GLU A 176 73.09 -19.74 -40.79
CA GLU A 176 74.08 -18.66 -40.85
C GLU A 176 75.48 -19.18 -40.56
N GLU A 177 76.20 -19.56 -41.63
CA GLU A 177 77.58 -20.06 -41.56
C GLU A 177 78.53 -19.08 -40.86
N ALA A 178 78.28 -17.76 -40.94
CA ALA A 178 79.08 -16.76 -40.24
C ALA A 178 78.93 -16.86 -38.71
N LEU A 179 77.76 -17.25 -38.21
CA LEU A 179 77.53 -17.51 -36.79
C LEU A 179 78.23 -18.79 -36.35
N ASP A 180 78.07 -19.87 -37.12
CA ASP A 180 78.75 -21.13 -36.85
C ASP A 180 80.27 -20.95 -36.84
N GLN A 181 80.82 -20.23 -37.81
CA GLN A 181 82.24 -19.94 -37.93
C GLN A 181 82.75 -19.06 -36.79
N ALA A 182 82.05 -17.97 -36.46
CA ALA A 182 82.44 -17.09 -35.35
C ALA A 182 82.39 -17.83 -33.99
N VAL A 183 81.36 -18.65 -33.76
CA VAL A 183 81.27 -19.49 -32.55
C VAL A 183 82.38 -20.54 -32.52
N ALA A 184 82.70 -21.17 -33.66
CA ALA A 184 83.78 -22.15 -33.75
C ALA A 184 85.15 -21.51 -33.50
N GLU A 185 85.45 -20.38 -34.13
CA GLU A 185 86.69 -19.63 -33.92
C GLU A 185 86.83 -19.13 -32.48
N LEU A 186 85.76 -18.61 -31.90
CA LEU A 186 85.72 -18.23 -30.49
C LEU A 186 85.95 -19.45 -29.57
N THR A 187 85.34 -20.59 -29.89
CA THR A 187 85.52 -21.85 -29.14
C THR A 187 86.96 -22.37 -29.24
N ASP A 188 87.58 -22.30 -30.42
CA ASP A 188 88.95 -22.75 -30.62
C ASP A 188 89.96 -21.79 -29.98
N ALA A 189 89.73 -20.47 -30.06
CA ALA A 189 90.56 -19.46 -29.43
C ALA A 189 90.47 -19.55 -27.89
N THR A 190 89.27 -19.69 -27.32
CA THR A 190 89.08 -19.91 -25.87
C THR A 190 89.75 -21.19 -25.42
N ARG A 191 89.63 -22.29 -26.19
CA ARG A 191 90.31 -23.55 -25.90
C ARG A 191 91.83 -23.39 -25.95
N ALA A 192 92.39 -22.66 -26.91
CA ALA A 192 93.82 -22.39 -27.02
C ALA A 192 94.35 -21.57 -25.82
N VAL A 193 93.62 -20.54 -25.38
CA VAL A 193 93.93 -19.79 -24.15
C VAL A 193 93.88 -20.69 -22.93
N GLY A 194 92.86 -21.53 -22.81
CA GLY A 194 92.73 -22.51 -21.73
C GLY A 194 93.91 -23.50 -21.69
N HIS A 195 94.31 -24.07 -22.83
CA HIS A 195 95.48 -24.94 -22.93
C HIS A 195 96.77 -24.23 -22.54
N ARG A 196 96.96 -22.97 -22.97
CA ARG A 196 98.11 -22.15 -22.58
C ARG A 196 98.16 -21.93 -21.08
N GLY A 197 97.04 -21.50 -20.48
CA GLY A 197 96.93 -21.27 -19.05
C GLY A 197 97.27 -22.54 -18.26
N GLY A 198 96.66 -23.66 -18.61
CA GLY A 198 96.93 -24.95 -17.94
C GLY A 198 98.38 -25.43 -18.10
N TYR A 199 99.00 -25.21 -19.26
CA TYR A 199 100.42 -25.56 -19.47
C TYR A 199 101.35 -24.69 -18.62
N LEU A 200 101.14 -23.37 -18.58
CA LEU A 200 101.95 -22.47 -17.77
C LEU A 200 101.86 -22.81 -16.27
N GLU A 201 100.66 -23.14 -15.79
CA GLU A 201 100.45 -23.60 -14.43
C GLU A 201 101.21 -24.92 -14.14
N CYS A 202 101.12 -25.90 -15.05
CA CYS A 202 101.86 -27.16 -14.91
C CYS A 202 103.38 -26.95 -14.97
N ALA A 203 103.86 -26.12 -15.89
CA ALA A 203 105.28 -25.79 -16.03
C ALA A 203 105.80 -25.13 -14.75
N GLN A 204 105.07 -24.17 -14.19
CA GLN A 204 105.41 -23.53 -12.92
C GLN A 204 105.57 -24.58 -11.81
N HIS A 205 104.59 -25.48 -11.63
CA HIS A 205 104.68 -26.53 -10.61
C HIS A 205 105.91 -27.44 -10.79
N VAL A 206 106.26 -27.78 -12.04
CA VAL A 206 107.42 -28.64 -12.34
C VAL A 206 108.74 -27.90 -12.14
N GLU A 207 108.82 -26.63 -12.54
CA GLU A 207 109.99 -25.76 -12.32
C GLU A 207 110.28 -25.56 -10.83
N GLU A 208 109.24 -25.34 -10.03
CA GLU A 208 109.35 -25.21 -8.57
C GLU A 208 109.93 -26.47 -7.91
N VAL A 209 109.56 -27.66 -8.41
CA VAL A 209 110.00 -28.96 -7.89
C VAL A 209 111.41 -29.34 -8.35
N LEU A 210 111.74 -29.09 -9.63
CA LEU A 210 113.01 -29.52 -10.23
C LEU A 210 114.11 -28.45 -10.17
N HIS A 211 113.79 -27.22 -9.73
CA HIS A 211 114.69 -26.06 -9.70
C HIS A 211 115.39 -25.80 -11.05
N GLN A 212 114.72 -26.14 -12.15
CA GLN A 212 115.20 -25.96 -13.51
C GLN A 212 114.12 -25.24 -14.32
N HIS A 213 114.50 -24.16 -14.99
CA HIS A 213 113.58 -23.39 -15.83
C HIS A 213 113.35 -24.08 -17.18
N PHE A 214 112.10 -24.30 -17.53
CA PHE A 214 111.66 -24.84 -18.82
C PHE A 214 111.19 -23.68 -19.69
N GLY A 215 112.00 -23.31 -20.69
CA GLY A 215 111.62 -22.27 -21.62
C GLY A 215 110.31 -22.60 -22.35
N THR A 216 109.52 -21.57 -22.64
CA THR A 216 108.26 -21.63 -23.43
C THR A 216 108.45 -22.06 -24.88
N ARG A 217 109.69 -22.39 -25.30
CA ARG A 217 110.08 -22.61 -26.69
C ARG A 217 109.81 -24.02 -27.23
N HIS A 218 109.34 -24.95 -26.39
CA HIS A 218 109.28 -26.38 -26.73
C HIS A 218 107.89 -26.96 -27.02
N TYR A 219 106.82 -26.15 -27.10
CA TYR A 219 105.52 -26.65 -27.55
C TYR A 219 104.71 -25.60 -28.33
N PHE A 220 103.71 -26.09 -29.08
CA PHE A 220 102.75 -25.35 -29.93
C PHE A 220 101.84 -24.35 -29.18
N VAL A 221 102.20 -23.91 -27.97
CA VAL A 221 101.47 -22.86 -27.26
C VAL A 221 101.99 -21.51 -27.74
N THR A 222 101.22 -20.80 -28.57
CA THR A 222 101.60 -19.50 -29.09
C THR A 222 101.37 -18.41 -28.04
N ASP A 223 102.26 -17.42 -27.94
CA ASP A 223 102.04 -16.23 -27.10
C ASP A 223 100.90 -15.34 -27.60
N GLN A 224 100.40 -15.63 -28.81
CA GLN A 224 99.30 -14.95 -29.47
C GLN A 224 97.91 -15.46 -29.08
N ALA A 225 97.79 -16.52 -28.27
CA ALA A 225 96.48 -17.12 -27.95
C ALA A 225 95.48 -16.12 -27.32
N ASN A 226 95.95 -15.24 -26.43
CA ASN A 226 95.10 -14.22 -25.80
C ASN A 226 94.68 -13.13 -26.81
N GLU A 227 95.56 -12.76 -27.74
CA GLU A 227 95.25 -11.80 -28.80
C GLU A 227 94.26 -12.40 -29.81
N MET A 228 94.41 -13.69 -30.14
CA MET A 228 93.48 -14.43 -30.99
C MET A 228 92.09 -14.56 -30.36
N LEU A 229 92.01 -14.76 -29.04
CA LEU A 229 90.74 -14.77 -28.32
C LEU A 229 90.08 -13.38 -28.34
N ALA A 230 90.82 -12.32 -28.02
CA ALA A 230 90.29 -10.96 -28.07
C ALA A 230 89.78 -10.58 -29.47
N GLN A 231 90.46 -11.04 -30.53
CA GLN A 231 90.00 -10.86 -31.91
C GLN A 231 88.75 -11.67 -32.22
N ALA A 232 88.67 -12.93 -31.78
CA ALA A 232 87.48 -13.75 -31.97
C ALA A 232 86.27 -13.21 -31.18
N GLU A 233 86.48 -12.66 -29.98
CA GLU A 233 85.46 -11.97 -29.19
C GLU A 233 84.97 -10.70 -29.92
N GLU A 234 85.88 -9.87 -30.43
CA GLU A 234 85.53 -8.67 -31.19
C GLU A 234 84.73 -9.01 -32.46
N VAL A 235 85.10 -10.07 -33.16
CA VAL A 235 84.36 -10.57 -34.34
C VAL A 235 82.96 -11.07 -33.96
N PHE A 236 82.82 -11.80 -32.85
CA PHE A 236 81.53 -12.32 -32.39
C PHE A 236 80.60 -11.20 -31.89
N ASP A 237 81.12 -10.25 -31.09
CA ASP A 237 80.35 -9.13 -30.54
C ASP A 237 79.87 -8.14 -31.60
N HIS A 238 80.58 -8.04 -32.73
CA HIS A 238 80.21 -7.21 -33.88
C HIS A 238 79.58 -7.99 -35.02
N LEU A 239 79.18 -9.24 -34.78
CA LEU A 239 78.56 -10.08 -35.79
C LEU A 239 77.16 -9.55 -36.15
N SER A 240 77.06 -8.99 -37.35
CA SER A 240 75.79 -8.50 -37.88
C SER A 240 75.06 -9.63 -38.59
N LEU A 241 74.19 -10.33 -37.85
CA LEU A 241 73.36 -11.39 -38.40
C LEU A 241 72.11 -10.81 -39.10
N PRO A 242 71.73 -11.29 -40.30
CA PRO A 242 70.49 -10.88 -40.98
C PRO A 242 69.23 -11.07 -40.13
N VAL A 243 69.25 -12.04 -39.21
CA VAL A 243 68.17 -12.29 -38.23
C VAL A 243 67.84 -11.07 -37.37
N MET A 244 68.80 -10.17 -37.11
CA MET A 244 68.58 -9.00 -36.27
C MET A 244 67.60 -8.02 -36.91
N GLU A 245 67.58 -7.92 -38.24
CA GLU A 245 66.58 -7.15 -38.97
C GLU A 245 65.20 -7.82 -38.92
N LEU A 246 65.14 -9.15 -39.01
CA LEU A 246 63.90 -9.92 -38.88
C LEU A 246 63.27 -9.75 -37.48
N VAL A 247 64.08 -9.84 -36.43
CA VAL A 247 63.64 -9.59 -35.04
C VAL A 247 63.18 -8.15 -34.84
N THR A 248 63.95 -7.18 -35.35
CA THR A 248 63.59 -5.76 -35.26
C THR A 248 62.29 -5.44 -36.01
N ASN A 249 62.03 -6.12 -37.13
CA ASN A 249 60.78 -5.97 -37.86
C ASN A 249 59.61 -6.66 -37.15
N ALA A 250 59.81 -7.83 -36.54
CA ALA A 250 58.80 -8.53 -35.74
C ALA A 250 58.37 -7.71 -34.50
N LEU A 251 59.31 -7.00 -33.88
CA LEU A 251 59.04 -6.13 -32.71
C LEU A 251 58.36 -4.80 -33.06
N LYS A 252 58.25 -4.42 -34.34
CA LYS A 252 57.49 -3.23 -34.78
C LYS A 252 55.99 -3.47 -34.85
N HIS A 253 55.54 -4.71 -34.71
CA HIS A 253 54.12 -4.99 -34.58
C HIS A 253 53.64 -4.52 -33.20
N ASP A 254 52.63 -3.64 -33.18
CA ASP A 254 52.05 -3.11 -31.94
C ASP A 254 51.56 -4.24 -31.03
N ASP A 255 51.68 -4.07 -29.70
CA ASP A 255 51.17 -5.01 -28.71
C ASP A 255 49.71 -5.38 -29.04
N TYR A 256 49.49 -6.63 -29.44
CA TYR A 256 48.22 -7.14 -29.95
C TYR A 256 47.11 -7.32 -28.88
N VAL A 257 47.26 -6.67 -27.73
CA VAL A 257 46.26 -6.68 -26.65
C VAL A 257 45.69 -5.26 -26.53
N ALA A 258 44.73 -4.95 -27.39
CA ALA A 258 43.81 -3.83 -27.25
C ALA A 258 42.38 -4.32 -27.44
#